data_AF-A0AAW2AVT0-F1
#
_entry.id   AF-A0AAW2AVT0-F1
#
_cell.length_a   1.000
_cell.length_b   1.000
_cell.length_c   1.000
_cell.angle_alpha   90.00
_cell.angle_beta   90.00
_cell.angle_gamma   90.00
#
_symmetry.space_group_name_H-M   'P 1'
#
loop_
_entity.id
_entity.type
_entity.pdbx_description
1 polymer ?
#
loop_
_entity_poly.entity_id
_entity_poly.type
_entity_poly.pdbx_seq_one_letter_code
_entity_poly.pdbx_strand_id
1 'polypeptide(L)' 'EAINRWDNEKASEAKCESLMSVLSDPMTERINEGFYAKPGGYNLICQDLKDIVIQYNTLACKEVK' A
#
# COMPACT_ATOMS: atom_id res chain seq x y z
N GLU A 1 30.53 8.14 5.48
CA GLU A 1 29.60 7.84 4.37
C GLU A 1 28.59 6.71 4.67
N ALA A 2 28.87 5.75 5.56
CA ALA A 2 27.92 4.67 5.88
C ALA A 2 26.66 5.10 6.67
N ILE A 3 26.76 6.13 7.52
CA ILE A 3 25.62 6.63 8.34
C ILE A 3 24.49 7.17 7.46
N ASN A 4 24.83 7.95 6.42
CA ASN A 4 23.82 8.52 5.51
C ASN A 4 23.06 7.46 4.70
N ARG A 5 23.70 6.33 4.35
CA ARG A 5 23.04 5.26 3.60
C ARG A 5 22.05 4.50 4.48
N TRP A 6 22.46 4.13 5.69
CA TRP A 6 21.61 3.44 6.65
C TRP A 6 20.38 4.29 7.02
N ASP A 7 20.58 5.57 7.29
CA ASP A 7 19.49 6.49 7.63
C ASP A 7 18.53 6.70 6.44
N ASN A 8 19.05 6.74 5.21
CA ASN A 8 18.24 6.80 4.00
C ASN A 8 17.41 5.52 3.79
N GLU A 9 18.02 4.34 3.95
CA GLU A 9 17.33 3.05 3.84
C GLU A 9 16.21 2.95 4.90
N LYS A 10 16.49 3.35 6.14
CA LYS A 10 15.49 3.36 7.22
C LYS A 10 14.35 4.35 7.00
N ALA A 11 14.66 5.55 6.50
CA ALA A 11 13.63 6.53 6.16
C ALA A 11 12.73 6.05 5.01
N SER A 12 13.33 5.41 4.00
CA SER A 12 12.61 4.82 2.87
C SER A 12 11.70 3.67 3.31
N GLU A 13 12.20 2.77 4.16
CA GLU A 13 11.43 1.67 4.75
C GLU A 13 10.22 2.20 5.53
N ALA A 14 10.43 3.12 6.48
CA ALA A 14 9.36 3.68 7.30
C ALA A 14 8.28 4.38 6.45
N LYS A 15 8.68 5.06 5.38
CA LYS A 15 7.74 5.71 4.46
C LYS A 15 6.95 4.68 3.64
N CYS A 16 7.60 3.64 3.15
CA CYS A 16 6.93 2.56 2.41
C CYS A 16 5.90 1.84 3.28
N GLU A 17 6.26 1.52 4.53
CA GLU A 17 5.36 0.89 5.50
C GLU A 17 4.16 1.79 5.80
N SER A 18 4.40 3.08 6.08
CA SER A 18 3.34 4.06 6.33
C SER A 18 2.40 4.19 5.13
N LEU A 19 2.95 4.28 3.92
CA LEU A 19 2.17 4.38 2.69
C LEU A 19 1.34 3.12 2.45
N MET A 20 1.91 1.94 2.69
CA MET A 20 1.18 0.67 2.55
C MET A 20 0.01 0.59 3.52
N SER A 21 0.22 0.96 4.79
CA SER A 21 -0.87 1.00 5.79
C SER A 21 -2.00 1.90 5.29
N VAL A 22 -1.70 3.17 5.01
CA VAL A 22 -2.71 4.17 4.61
C VAL A 22 -3.50 3.74 3.38
N LEU A 23 -2.86 3.13 2.39
CA LEU A 23 -3.55 2.68 1.17
C LEU A 23 -4.39 1.41 1.39
N SER A 24 -3.98 0.55 2.32
CA SER A 24 -4.64 -0.75 2.58
C SER A 24 -5.73 -0.67 3.65
N ASP A 25 -5.67 0.29 4.58
CA ASP A 25 -6.60 0.41 5.71
C ASP A 25 -8.08 0.44 5.27
N PRO A 26 -8.49 1.24 4.25
CA PRO A 26 -9.88 1.25 3.80
C PRO A 26 -10.34 -0.09 3.23
N MET A 27 -9.43 -0.83 2.60
CA MET A 27 -9.73 -2.14 2.04
C MET A 27 -9.86 -3.20 3.15
N THR A 28 -9.01 -3.12 4.18
CA THR A 28 -9.08 -3.96 5.38
C THR A 28 -10.42 -3.78 6.10
N GLU A 29 -10.89 -2.54 6.26
CA GLU A 29 -12.21 -2.24 6.83
C GLU A 29 -13.33 -2.89 6.01
N ARG A 30 -13.33 -2.70 4.69
CA ARG A 30 -14.30 -3.34 3.78
C ARG A 30 -14.30 -4.87 3.88
N ILE A 31 -13.13 -5.50 4.04
CA ILE A 31 -13.02 -6.94 4.25
C ILE A 31 -13.72 -7.34 5.56
N ASN A 32 -13.44 -6.62 6.66
CA ASN A 32 -14.01 -6.90 7.98
C ASN A 32 -15.53 -6.71 8.02
N GLU A 33 -16.04 -5.73 7.27
CA GLU A 33 -17.49 -5.48 7.13
C GLU A 33 -18.19 -6.48 6.19
N GLY A 34 -17.44 -7.38 5.54
CA GLY A 34 -17.99 -8.33 4.59
C GLY A 34 -18.44 -7.70 3.28
N PHE A 35 -17.95 -6.51 2.92
CA PHE A 35 -18.34 -5.77 1.71
C PHE A 35 -18.20 -6.60 0.42
N TYR A 36 -17.18 -7.46 0.37
CA TYR A 36 -16.90 -8.34 -0.77
C TYR A 36 -17.63 -9.69 -0.69
N ALA A 37 -18.34 -10.01 0.40
CA ALA A 37 -19.07 -11.27 0.57
C ALA A 37 -20.43 -11.25 -0.16
N LYS A 38 -20.40 -10.89 -1.45
CA LYS A 38 -21.56 -10.77 -2.33
C LYS A 38 -21.24 -11.32 -3.73
N PRO A 39 -22.26 -11.71 -4.53
CA PRO A 39 -22.03 -12.07 -5.93
C PRO A 39 -21.25 -10.97 -6.68
N GLY A 40 -20.17 -11.36 -7.37
CA GLY A 40 -19.26 -10.44 -8.04
C GLY A 40 -18.23 -9.75 -7.14
N GLY A 41 -18.24 -10.01 -5.83
CA GLY A 41 -17.31 -9.41 -4.86
C GLY A 41 -15.84 -9.76 -5.11
N TYR A 42 -15.56 -10.92 -5.70
CA TYR A 42 -14.21 -11.27 -6.16
C TYR A 42 -13.66 -10.26 -7.19
N ASN A 43 -14.49 -9.80 -8.12
CA ASN A 43 -14.03 -8.81 -9.10
C ASN A 43 -13.77 -7.45 -8.44
N LEU A 44 -14.59 -7.08 -7.45
CA LEU A 44 -14.41 -5.84 -6.68
C LEU A 44 -13.11 -5.86 -5.87
N ILE A 45 -12.81 -6.95 -5.17
CA ILE A 45 -11.56 -7.05 -4.40
C ILE A 45 -10.34 -7.04 -5.32
N CYS A 46 -10.40 -7.68 -6.49
CA CYS A 46 -9.33 -7.61 -7.49
C CYS A 46 -9.11 -6.21 -8.05
N GLN A 47 -10.19 -5.44 -8.26
CA GLN A 47 -10.09 -4.06 -8.72
C GLN A 47 -9.46 -3.17 -7.65
N ASP A 48 -9.94 -3.25 -6.41
CA ASP A 48 -9.40 -2.45 -5.30
C ASP A 48 -7.91 -2.77 -5.06
N LEU A 49 -7.49 -4.05 -5.15
CA LEU A 49 -6.08 -4.43 -5.08
C LEU A 49 -5.25 -3.79 -6.19
N LYS A 50 -5.75 -3.80 -7.42
CA LYS A 50 -5.05 -3.19 -8.56
C LYS A 50 -4.90 -1.68 -8.36
N ASP A 51 -5.94 -1.02 -7.87
CA ASP A 51 -5.93 0.42 -7.62
C ASP A 51 -4.94 0.78 -6.49
N ILE A 52 -4.88 -0.02 -5.42
CA ILE A 52 -3.88 0.14 -4.34
C ILE A 52 -2.45 0.00 -4.89
N VAL A 53 -2.18 -1.02 -5.71
CA VAL A 53 -0.85 -1.22 -6.31
C VAL A 53 -0.47 -0.04 -7.21
N ILE A 54 -1.40 0.48 -8.01
CA ILE A 54 -1.16 1.67 -8.85
C ILE A 54 -0.85 2.89 -7.99
N GLN A 55 -1.63 3.13 -6.95
CA GLN A 55 -1.44 4.26 -6.03
C GLN A 55 -0.10 4.15 -5.30
N TYR A 56 0.22 2.97 -4.77
CA TYR A 56 1.49 2.70 -4.10
C TYR A 56 2.67 3.00 -5.02
N ASN A 57 2.67 2.43 -6.23
CA ASN A 57 3.77 2.64 -7.18
C ASN A 57 3.89 4.12 -7.59
N THR A 58 2.78 4.82 -7.78
CA THR A 58 2.79 6.26 -8.13
C THR A 58 3.40 7.12 -7.01
N LEU A 59 3.14 6.77 -5.75
CA LEU A 59 3.60 7.50 -4.58
C LEU A 59 5.03 7.09 -4.14
N ALA A 60 5.41 5.82 -4.36
CA ALA A 60 6.71 5.27 -4.03
C ALA A 60 7.81 5.60 -5.06
N CYS A 61 7.48 5.81 -6.34
CA CYS A 61 8.46 6.06 -7.41
C CYS A 61 9.20 7.42 -7.34
N LYS A 62 9.11 8.13 -6.21
CA LYS A 62 9.78 9.43 -6.01
C LYS A 62 11.10 9.35 -5.25
N GLU A 63 11.51 8.19 -4.76
CA GLU A 63 12.75 8.07 -3.97
C GLU A 63 13.64 6.92 -4.46
N VAL A 64 14.94 7.18 -4.46
CA VAL A 64 16.00 6.24 -4.84
C VAL A 64 16.16 5.22 -3.70
N LYS A 65 16.30 3.94 -4.06
CA LYS A 65 16.75 2.89 -3.13
C LYS A 65 18.09 3.26 -2.49
#